data_AF-A0A847YE46-F1
#
_entry.id   AF-A0A847YE46-F1
#
_cell.length_a   1.000
_cell.length_b   1.000
_cell.length_c   1.000
_cell.angle_alpha   90.00
_cell.angle_beta   90.00
_cell.angle_gamma   90.00
#
_symmetry.space_group_name_H-M   'P 1'
#
loop_
_entity.id
_entity.type
_entity.pdbx_description
1 polymer ?
#
loop_
_entity_poly.entity_id
_entity_poly.type
_entity_poly.pdbx_seq_one_letter_code
_entity_poly.pdbx_strand_id
1 'polypeptide(L)'
;MSLPSVENRPLVGDGDAKPLGEESPGGRGTGAEGGGRLLHAALIAVVVGFLSAFLILPLVLVFSEALRHGWRAYATAITEPEALAAVRLTLLATVAALVLNTVFGLFAAWCLGKHRFRGRNILVSLIDLPFAVSPVVAGLLLVMLFGRHAWLGGMF
;
A
#
# COMPACT_ATOMS: atom_id res chain seq x y z
N MET A 1 -34.37 -56.67 -25.91
CA MET A 1 -33.34 -56.10 -25.01
C MET A 1 -34.10 -55.17 -24.06
N SER A 2 -34.88 -55.65 -23.08
CA SER A 2 -34.53 -56.47 -21.90
C SER A 2 -33.41 -55.75 -21.13
N LEU A 3 -33.55 -55.20 -19.91
CA LEU A 3 -34.42 -55.42 -18.74
C LEU A 3 -34.44 -54.10 -17.89
N PRO A 4 -34.75 -54.07 -16.56
CA PRO A 4 -36.09 -53.97 -15.97
C PRO A 4 -36.18 -52.92 -14.81
N SER A 5 -37.38 -52.82 -14.26
CA SER A 5 -37.76 -52.19 -12.99
C SER A 5 -36.92 -52.60 -11.78
N VAL A 6 -36.55 -51.63 -10.95
CA VAL A 6 -36.21 -51.79 -9.52
C VAL A 6 -36.90 -50.63 -8.80
N GLU A 7 -38.11 -50.85 -8.28
CA GLU A 7 -38.42 -51.43 -6.96
C GLU A 7 -38.61 -50.31 -5.93
N ASN A 8 -39.89 -50.03 -5.72
CA ASN A 8 -40.47 -49.21 -4.68
C ASN A 8 -40.43 -49.99 -3.36
N ARG A 9 -40.04 -49.35 -2.25
CA ARG A 9 -40.51 -49.79 -0.92
C ARG A 9 -40.79 -48.60 -0.01
N PRO A 10 -42.06 -48.39 0.38
CA PRO A 10 -42.42 -47.86 1.68
C PRO A 10 -42.73 -49.01 2.65
N LEU A 11 -42.25 -48.91 3.90
CA LEU A 11 -42.71 -49.70 5.04
C LEU A 11 -42.72 -48.71 6.22
N VAL A 12 -43.85 -48.12 6.62
CA VAL A 12 -44.81 -48.64 7.62
C VAL A 12 -44.08 -49.12 8.89
N GLY A 13 -44.30 -48.60 10.09
CA GLY A 13 -45.31 -47.66 10.57
C GLY A 13 -45.11 -47.30 12.05
N ASP A 14 -46.11 -46.57 12.54
CA ASP A 14 -46.47 -46.19 13.92
C ASP A 14 -45.68 -46.73 15.11
N GLY A 15 -45.50 -45.87 16.13
CA GLY A 15 -45.76 -46.35 17.49
C GLY A 15 -45.00 -45.78 18.69
N ASP A 16 -44.22 -44.70 18.62
CA ASP A 16 -43.60 -44.12 19.82
C ASP A 16 -44.03 -42.68 20.07
N ALA A 17 -45.16 -42.54 20.77
CA ALA A 17 -45.54 -41.31 21.44
C ALA A 17 -44.60 -41.07 22.64
N LYS A 18 -43.70 -40.08 22.53
CA LYS A 18 -43.05 -39.46 23.68
C LYS A 18 -43.79 -38.14 24.00
N PRO A 19 -44.28 -37.95 25.25
CA PRO A 19 -45.16 -36.83 25.57
C PRO A 19 -44.39 -35.51 25.63
N LEU A 20 -45.13 -34.43 25.37
CA LEU A 20 -44.74 -33.04 25.46
C LEU A 20 -44.09 -32.74 26.82
N GLY A 21 -42.79 -32.43 26.78
CA GLY A 21 -42.05 -31.83 27.88
C GLY A 21 -41.62 -30.44 27.44
N GLU A 22 -42.28 -29.45 28.02
CA GLU A 22 -41.95 -28.03 27.96
C GLU A 22 -40.46 -27.81 28.28
N GLU A 23 -39.69 -27.27 27.34
CA GLU A 23 -38.53 -26.43 27.65
C GLU A 23 -38.53 -25.20 26.73
N SER A 24 -39.35 -24.25 27.17
CA SER A 24 -39.07 -22.82 27.28
C SER A 24 -38.54 -22.06 26.04
N PRO A 25 -39.24 -21.01 25.58
CA PRO A 25 -38.66 -19.96 24.74
C PRO A 25 -37.71 -19.11 25.61
N GLY A 26 -36.54 -19.65 25.90
CA GLY A 26 -35.61 -19.14 26.91
C GLY A 26 -34.39 -18.45 26.33
N GLY A 27 -34.46 -17.12 26.22
CA GLY A 27 -33.30 -16.28 26.52
C GLY A 27 -32.31 -16.04 25.39
N ARG A 28 -32.58 -14.98 24.62
CA ARG A 28 -31.64 -13.90 24.28
C ARG A 28 -30.17 -14.15 24.72
N GLY A 29 -29.39 -14.71 23.81
CA GLY A 29 -27.93 -14.61 23.80
C GLY A 29 -27.43 -13.39 23.03
N THR A 30 -28.16 -12.27 23.04
CA THR A 30 -27.73 -10.93 22.57
C THR A 30 -26.63 -10.34 23.48
N GLY A 31 -25.57 -11.11 23.72
CA GLY A 31 -24.48 -10.75 24.65
C GLY A 31 -23.07 -11.07 24.17
N ALA A 32 -22.89 -11.95 23.17
CA ALA A 32 -21.56 -12.36 22.70
C ALA A 32 -21.07 -11.59 21.45
N GLU A 33 -21.95 -10.91 20.73
CA GLU A 33 -21.56 -10.13 19.53
C GLU A 33 -20.88 -8.80 19.88
N GLY A 34 -21.13 -8.26 21.08
CA GLY A 34 -20.51 -7.01 21.55
C GLY A 34 -19.04 -7.16 21.93
N GLY A 35 -18.68 -8.27 22.59
CA GLY A 35 -17.32 -8.50 23.12
C GLY A 35 -16.26 -8.66 22.03
N GLY A 36 -16.56 -9.42 20.97
CA GLY A 36 -15.64 -9.61 19.85
C GLY A 36 -15.40 -8.32 19.07
N ARG A 37 -16.42 -7.47 18.90
CA ARG A 37 -16.30 -6.19 18.18
C ARG A 37 -15.53 -5.16 18.99
N LEU A 38 -15.73 -5.13 20.30
CA LEU A 38 -14.98 -4.27 21.23
C LEU A 38 -13.50 -4.68 21.31
N LEU A 39 -13.20 -5.98 21.33
CA LEU A 39 -11.81 -6.46 21.31
C LEU A 39 -11.11 -6.09 20.00
N HIS A 40 -11.74 -6.33 18.85
CA HIS A 40 -11.17 -5.91 17.57
C HIS A 40 -11.00 -4.39 17.49
N ALA A 41 -11.98 -3.61 17.95
CA ALA A 41 -11.87 -2.16 18.00
C ALA A 41 -10.74 -1.69 18.92
N ALA A 42 -10.54 -2.36 20.07
CA ALA A 42 -9.44 -2.06 20.97
C ALA A 42 -8.08 -2.42 20.35
N LEU A 43 -7.95 -3.57 19.69
CA LEU A 43 -6.73 -3.96 18.98
C LEU A 43 -6.41 -2.97 17.85
N ILE A 44 -7.40 -2.55 17.06
CA ILE A 44 -7.24 -1.53 16.02
C ILE A 44 -6.86 -0.19 16.65
N ALA A 45 -7.51 0.24 17.74
CA ALA A 45 -7.20 1.48 18.42
C ALA A 45 -5.77 1.51 18.98
N VAL A 46 -5.28 0.39 19.51
CA VAL A 46 -3.90 0.25 19.97
C VAL A 46 -2.92 0.34 18.80
N VAL A 47 -3.16 -0.39 17.71
CA VAL A 47 -2.28 -0.37 16.52
C VAL A 47 -2.27 1.01 15.87
N VAL A 48 -3.43 1.62 15.67
CA VAL A 48 -3.56 2.97 15.12
C VAL A 48 -2.94 4.01 16.05
N GLY A 49 -3.18 3.92 17.36
CA GLY A 49 -2.59 4.81 18.35
C GLY A 49 -1.06 4.70 18.37
N PHE A 50 -0.53 3.49 18.31
CA PHE A 50 0.90 3.23 18.24
C PHE A 50 1.53 3.74 16.95
N LEU A 51 0.96 3.43 15.78
CA LEU A 51 1.41 3.93 14.47
C LEU A 51 1.34 5.46 14.40
N SER A 52 0.25 6.04 14.91
CA SER A 52 0.06 7.49 14.97
C SER A 52 1.09 8.13 15.87
N ALA A 53 1.34 7.58 17.06
CA ALA A 53 2.39 8.08 17.95
C ALA A 53 3.76 7.95 17.29
N PHE A 54 4.07 6.81 16.65
CA PHE A 54 5.35 6.59 15.96
C PHE A 54 5.59 7.56 14.80
N LEU A 55 4.53 7.98 14.09
CA LEU A 55 4.62 8.94 13.00
C LEU A 55 4.59 10.41 13.49
N ILE A 56 3.71 10.74 14.43
CA ILE A 56 3.48 12.10 14.92
C ILE A 56 4.60 12.54 15.86
N LEU A 57 5.11 11.66 16.72
CA LEU A 57 6.15 11.99 17.69
C LEU A 57 7.41 12.57 17.03
N PRO A 58 8.05 11.94 16.01
CA PRO A 58 9.20 12.53 15.36
C PRO A 58 8.85 13.83 14.65
N LEU A 59 7.65 13.94 14.06
CA LEU A 59 7.20 15.17 13.43
C LEU A 59 7.10 16.33 14.44
N VAL A 60 6.47 16.10 15.59
CA VAL A 60 6.38 17.07 16.69
C VAL A 60 7.77 17.44 17.20
N LEU A 61 8.68 16.48 17.34
CA LEU A 61 10.07 16.73 17.75
C LEU A 61 10.79 17.62 16.74
N VAL A 62 10.68 17.33 15.43
CA VAL A 62 11.28 18.16 14.37
C VAL A 62 10.70 19.58 14.39
N PHE A 63 9.39 19.75 14.49
CA PHE A 63 8.77 21.08 14.56
C PHE A 63 9.15 21.84 15.83
N SER A 64 9.18 21.15 16.97
CA SER A 64 9.60 21.74 18.24
C SER A 64 11.06 22.20 18.17
N GLU A 65 11.96 21.39 17.62
CA GLU A 65 13.37 21.75 17.48
C GLU A 65 13.59 22.86 16.45
N ALA A 66 12.86 22.84 15.34
CA ALA A 66 12.90 23.88 14.32
C ALA A 66 12.40 25.25 14.85
N LEU A 67 11.41 25.26 15.75
CA LEU A 67 10.83 26.48 16.33
C LEU A 67 11.47 26.91 17.65
N ARG A 68 12.35 26.09 18.25
CA ARG A 68 13.01 26.37 19.54
C ARG A 68 13.84 27.64 19.55
N HIS A 69 14.43 28.00 18.41
CA HIS A 69 15.21 29.23 18.25
C HIS A 69 14.34 30.45 17.87
N GLY A 70 13.01 30.29 17.88
CA GLY A 70 12.03 31.31 17.55
C GLY A 70 11.78 31.47 16.05
N TRP A 71 10.65 32.10 15.71
CA TRP A 71 10.22 32.35 14.33
C TRP A 71 11.23 33.16 13.50
N ARG A 72 12.02 34.03 14.15
CA ARG A 72 13.06 34.83 13.49
C ARG A 72 14.22 33.97 12.98
N ALA A 73 14.69 32.98 13.75
CA ALA A 73 15.74 32.08 13.29
C ALA A 73 15.29 31.23 12.09
N TYR A 74 14.02 30.79 12.11
CA TYR A 74 13.39 30.10 10.97
C TYR A 74 13.30 30.98 9.72
N ALA A 75 12.85 32.23 9.86
CA ALA A 75 12.76 33.17 8.75
C ALA A 75 14.15 33.45 8.13
N THR A 76 15.16 33.68 8.97
CA THR A 76 16.54 33.88 8.52
C THR A 76 17.08 32.67 7.76
N ALA A 77 16.87 31.46 8.28
CA ALA A 77 17.33 30.22 7.67
C ALA A 77 16.72 29.97 6.28
N ILE A 78 15.45 30.33 6.06
CA ILE A 78 14.81 30.19 4.74
C ILE A 78 15.30 31.25 3.75
N THR A 79 15.62 32.46 4.24
CA THR A 79 16.14 33.54 3.39
C THR A 79 17.63 33.43 3.09
N GLU A 80 18.31 32.44 3.67
CA GLU A 80 19.73 32.21 3.42
C GLU A 80 19.96 31.83 1.95
N PRO A 81 20.96 32.42 1.26
CA PRO A 81 21.16 32.22 -0.18
C PRO A 81 21.34 30.74 -0.54
N GLU A 82 21.97 29.95 0.33
CA GLU A 82 22.12 28.51 0.14
C GLU A 82 20.78 27.77 0.19
N ALA A 83 19.89 28.13 1.12
CA ALA A 83 18.55 27.53 1.21
C ALA A 83 17.72 27.85 -0.03
N LEU A 84 17.75 29.10 -0.50
CA LEU A 84 17.06 29.51 -1.72
C LEU A 84 17.62 28.83 -2.97
N ALA A 85 18.94 28.68 -3.06
CA ALA A 85 19.60 27.96 -4.15
C ALA A 85 19.20 26.48 -4.18
N ALA A 86 19.19 25.82 -3.03
CA ALA A 86 18.78 24.42 -2.89
C ALA A 86 17.31 24.22 -3.28
N VAL A 87 16.41 25.10 -2.83
CA VAL A 87 14.99 25.07 -3.19
C VAL A 87 14.82 25.28 -4.69
N ARG A 88 15.50 26.25 -5.30
CA ARG A 88 15.43 26.51 -6.75
C ARG A 88 15.94 25.32 -7.57
N LEU A 89 17.05 24.71 -7.18
CA LEU A 89 17.60 23.52 -7.84
C LEU A 89 16.62 22.35 -7.76
N THR A 90 16.06 22.10 -6.57
CA THR A 90 15.07 21.05 -6.36
C THR A 90 13.83 21.29 -7.22
N LEU A 91 13.32 22.52 -7.25
CA LEU A 91 12.13 22.88 -8.02
C LEU A 91 12.37 22.67 -9.53
N LEU A 92 13.51 23.11 -10.06
CA LEU A 92 13.88 22.90 -11.46
C LEU A 92 14.02 21.41 -11.79
N ALA A 93 14.71 20.65 -10.94
CA ALA A 93 14.89 19.21 -11.11
C ALA A 93 13.55 18.46 -11.06
N THR A 94 12.68 18.80 -10.09
CA THR A 94 11.34 18.22 -9.95
C THR A 94 10.47 18.52 -11.17
N VAL A 95 10.45 19.76 -11.67
CA VAL A 95 9.66 20.13 -12.85
C VAL A 95 10.16 19.38 -14.08
N ALA A 96 11.48 19.34 -14.30
CA ALA A 96 12.07 18.62 -15.42
C ALA A 96 11.75 17.12 -15.35
N ALA A 97 11.97 16.48 -14.20
CA ALA A 97 11.68 15.07 -13.97
C ALA A 97 10.19 14.76 -14.13
N LEU A 98 9.31 15.62 -13.62
CA LEU A 98 7.86 15.46 -13.71
C LEU A 98 7.40 15.51 -15.17
N VAL A 99 7.85 16.48 -15.97
CA VAL A 99 7.49 16.58 -17.39
C VAL A 99 7.96 15.35 -18.14
N LEU A 100 9.21 14.94 -17.96
CA LEU A 100 9.76 13.75 -18.60
C LEU A 100 8.98 12.48 -18.19
N ASN A 101 8.79 12.26 -16.90
CA ASN A 101 8.05 11.10 -16.38
C ASN A 101 6.60 11.08 -16.87
N THR A 102 5.95 12.25 -16.96
CA THR A 102 4.57 12.36 -17.45
C THR A 102 4.49 12.01 -18.92
N VAL A 103 5.38 12.54 -19.76
CA VAL A 103 5.39 12.26 -21.19
C VAL A 103 5.67 10.78 -21.45
N PHE A 104 6.78 10.25 -20.92
CA PHE A 104 7.14 8.83 -21.11
C PHE A 104 6.13 7.88 -20.47
N GLY A 105 5.66 8.19 -19.26
CA GLY A 105 4.66 7.40 -18.54
C GLY A 105 3.31 7.38 -19.27
N LEU A 106 2.87 8.52 -19.82
CA LEU A 106 1.65 8.59 -20.62
C LEU A 106 1.77 7.79 -21.91
N PHE A 107 2.90 7.88 -22.62
CA PHE A 107 3.15 7.06 -23.81
C PHE A 107 3.14 5.57 -23.49
N ALA A 108 3.82 5.15 -22.41
CA ALA A 108 3.84 3.77 -21.97
C ALA A 108 2.43 3.29 -21.57
N ALA A 109 1.71 4.05 -20.75
CA ALA A 109 0.36 3.72 -20.31
C ALA A 109 -0.62 3.61 -21.50
N TRP A 110 -0.53 4.54 -22.46
CA TRP A 110 -1.33 4.49 -23.69
C TRP A 110 -1.02 3.24 -24.51
N CYS A 111 0.26 2.92 -24.70
CA CYS A 111 0.70 1.74 -25.44
C CYS A 111 0.20 0.44 -24.79
N LEU A 112 0.37 0.30 -23.47
CA LEU A 112 -0.05 -0.86 -22.70
C LEU A 112 -1.57 -1.03 -22.60
N GLY A 113 -2.30 0.09 -22.58
CA GLY A 113 -3.76 0.12 -22.43
C GLY A 113 -4.50 -0.14 -23.74
N LYS A 114 -4.03 0.43 -24.86
CA LYS A 114 -4.75 0.38 -26.14
C LYS A 114 -4.31 -0.78 -27.06
N HIS A 115 -3.07 -1.26 -26.95
CA HIS A 115 -2.55 -2.31 -27.84
C HIS A 115 -2.27 -3.62 -27.08
N ARG A 116 -2.84 -4.74 -27.57
CA ARG A 116 -2.55 -6.09 -27.10
C ARG A 116 -1.45 -6.70 -27.98
N PHE A 117 -0.20 -6.36 -27.72
CA PHE A 117 0.98 -6.89 -28.43
C PHE A 117 1.66 -8.01 -27.64
N ARG A 118 2.33 -8.93 -28.35
CA ARG A 118 2.93 -10.15 -27.77
C ARG A 118 4.10 -9.87 -26.82
N GLY A 119 4.77 -8.73 -26.96
CA GLY A 119 5.87 -8.26 -26.11
C GLY A 119 5.46 -7.43 -24.87
N ARG A 120 4.15 -7.36 -24.56
CA ARG A 120 3.63 -6.49 -23.49
C ARG A 120 4.23 -6.79 -22.11
N ASN A 121 4.42 -8.07 -21.79
CA ASN A 121 5.01 -8.46 -20.50
C ASN A 121 6.45 -7.97 -20.35
N ILE A 122 7.25 -7.98 -21.42
CA ILE A 122 8.64 -7.49 -21.37
C ILE A 122 8.65 -6.00 -21.06
N LEU A 123 7.77 -5.22 -21.70
CA LEU A 123 7.70 -3.77 -21.48
C LEU A 123 7.24 -3.43 -20.06
N VAL A 124 6.24 -4.15 -19.53
CA VAL A 124 5.80 -4.01 -18.13
C VAL A 124 6.96 -4.30 -17.17
N SER A 125 7.64 -5.44 -17.34
CA SER A 125 8.76 -5.81 -16.48
C SER A 125 9.91 -4.80 -16.54
N LEU A 126 10.20 -4.22 -17.71
CA LEU A 126 11.23 -3.18 -17.86
C LEU A 126 10.87 -1.89 -17.13
N ILE A 127 9.59 -1.52 -17.10
CA ILE A 127 9.08 -0.34 -16.39
C ILE A 127 9.09 -0.56 -14.86
N ASP A 128 8.79 -1.78 -14.41
CA ASP A 128 8.75 -2.10 -12.98
C ASP A 128 10.15 -2.39 -12.39
N LEU A 129 11.10 -2.82 -13.23
CA LEU A 129 12.49 -3.11 -12.85
C LEU A 129 13.15 -2.02 -11.98
N PRO A 130 13.15 -0.72 -12.35
CA PRO A 130 13.78 0.32 -11.54
C PRO A 130 13.16 0.45 -10.14
N PHE A 131 11.86 0.15 -9.99
CA PHE A 131 11.18 0.18 -8.69
C PHE A 131 11.49 -1.04 -7.83
N ALA A 132 11.87 -2.15 -8.45
CA ALA A 132 12.32 -3.35 -7.75
C ALA A 132 13.75 -3.21 -7.19
N VAL A 133 14.54 -2.26 -7.71
CA VAL A 133 15.92 -2.00 -7.25
C VAL A 133 15.90 -1.05 -6.05
N SER A 134 16.69 -1.37 -5.02
CA SER A 134 16.85 -0.48 -3.85
C SER A 134 17.38 0.90 -4.27
N PRO A 135 16.86 2.01 -3.72
CA PRO A 135 17.32 3.36 -4.05
C PRO A 135 18.84 3.55 -3.89
N VAL A 136 19.44 2.89 -2.90
CA VAL A 136 20.88 2.94 -2.66
C VAL A 136 21.66 2.29 -3.81
N VAL A 137 21.19 1.15 -4.30
CA VAL A 137 21.80 0.43 -5.42
C VAL A 137 21.63 1.22 -6.71
N ALA A 138 20.45 1.81 -6.93
CA ALA A 138 20.21 2.68 -8.08
C ALA A 138 21.17 3.88 -8.09
N GLY A 139 21.44 4.49 -6.93
CA GLY A 139 22.45 5.53 -6.78
C GLY A 139 23.86 5.05 -7.15
N LEU A 140 24.27 3.87 -6.68
CA LEU A 140 25.57 3.29 -7.03
C LEU A 140 25.70 2.98 -8.52
N LEU A 141 24.64 2.46 -9.15
CA LEU A 141 24.60 2.22 -10.59
C LEU A 141 24.75 3.53 -11.38
N LEU A 142 24.09 4.62 -10.96
CA LEU A 142 24.24 5.93 -11.58
C LEU A 142 25.67 6.45 -11.44
N VAL A 143 26.29 6.33 -10.26
CA VAL A 143 27.70 6.71 -10.05
C VAL A 143 28.65 5.84 -10.88
N MET A 144 28.38 4.54 -11.02
CA MET A 144 29.20 3.66 -11.85
C MET A 144 28.98 3.85 -13.34
N LEU A 145 27.83 4.38 -13.77
CA LEU A 145 27.50 4.62 -15.17
C LEU A 145 27.97 6.00 -15.64
N PHE A 146 27.84 7.02 -14.79
CA PHE A 146 28.24 8.41 -15.05
C PHE A 146 29.59 8.78 -14.40
N GLY A 147 30.23 7.86 -13.69
CA GLY A 147 31.51 8.09 -13.05
C GLY A 147 32.64 8.24 -14.05
N ARG A 148 33.72 8.90 -13.65
CA ARG A 148 34.89 9.20 -14.50
C ARG A 148 35.57 7.96 -15.13
N HIS A 149 35.36 6.77 -14.57
CA HIS A 149 35.91 5.51 -15.09
C HIS A 149 34.86 4.66 -15.83
N ALA A 150 33.66 5.21 -16.06
CA ALA A 150 32.55 4.52 -16.68
C ALA A 150 32.55 4.65 -18.21
N TRP A 151 31.84 3.75 -18.88
CA TRP A 151 31.73 3.72 -20.34
C TRP A 151 31.15 5.02 -20.94
N LEU A 152 30.24 5.68 -20.22
CA LEU A 152 29.65 6.97 -20.63
C LEU A 152 30.42 8.18 -20.09
N GLY A 153 31.17 8.02 -18.99
CA GLY A 153 31.99 9.08 -18.40
C GLY A 153 33.29 9.37 -19.17
N GLY A 154 33.64 8.53 -20.16
CA GLY A 154 34.73 8.82 -21.10
C GLY A 154 34.31 9.70 -22.30
N MET A 155 33.01 9.98 -22.47
CA MET A 155 32.49 10.81 -23.58
C MET A 155 32.28 12.30 -23.18
N PHE A 156 32.44 12.65 -21.89
CA PHE A 156 32.35 14.00 -21.32
C PHE A 156 33.53 14.25 -20.38
#